data_AF-G2DHF0-F1
#
_entry.id   AF-G2DHF0-F1
#
_cell.length_a   1.000
_cell.length_b   1.000
_cell.length_c   1.000
_cell.angle_alpha   90.00
_cell.angle_beta   90.00
_cell.angle_gamma   90.00
#
_symmetry.space_group_name_H-M   'P 1'
#
loop_
_entity.id
_entity.type
_entity.pdbx_description
1 polymer ?
#
loop_
_entity_poly.entity_id
_entity_poly.type
_entity_poly.pdbx_seq_one_letter_code
_entity_poly.pdbx_strand_id
1 'polypeptide(L)'
;MDAAMLSDLLGQNDAIFLGLGAQKPRTIELPGQTLPGVEQALGWLKRINAGEREPLTGQQLLVLGGGDTAMDCARAALRLGAEVTVAYRGPEARLRASPKEITLAREEGPNFCLTMPHLNAKVQEA
;
A
#
# COMPACT_ATOMS: atom_id res chain seq x y z
N MET A 1 -17.85 -5.11 -14.60
CA MET A 1 -19.07 -5.92 -14.75
C MET A 1 -20.18 -4.96 -15.11
N ASP A 2 -20.75 -5.10 -16.30
CA ASP A 2 -21.93 -4.33 -16.69
C ASP A 2 -23.22 -5.04 -16.23
N ALA A 3 -24.33 -4.33 -16.32
CA ALA A 3 -25.63 -4.81 -15.83
C ALA A 3 -26.16 -6.00 -16.64
N ALA A 4 -25.83 -6.08 -17.93
CA ALA A 4 -26.27 -7.18 -18.80
C ALA A 4 -25.60 -8.50 -18.35
N MET A 5 -24.28 -8.48 -18.17
CA MET A 5 -23.53 -9.65 -17.71
C MET A 5 -23.99 -10.14 -16.33
N LEU A 6 -24.29 -9.23 -15.40
CA LEU A 6 -24.80 -9.62 -14.07
C LEU A 6 -26.20 -10.25 -14.17
N SER A 7 -27.06 -9.70 -15.02
CA SER A 7 -28.41 -10.24 -15.27
C SER A 7 -28.35 -11.65 -15.85
N ASP A 8 -27.45 -11.89 -16.82
CA ASP A 8 -27.27 -13.21 -17.42
C ASP A 8 -26.80 -14.23 -16.39
N LEU A 9 -25.87 -13.85 -15.51
CA LEU A 9 -25.38 -14.72 -14.44
C LEU A 9 -26.48 -15.05 -13.43
N LEU A 10 -27.34 -14.09 -13.09
CA LEU A 10 -28.47 -14.31 -12.16
C LEU A 10 -29.55 -15.21 -12.77
N GLY A 11 -29.72 -15.17 -14.10
CA GLY A 11 -30.64 -16.07 -14.80
C GLY A 11 -30.15 -17.53 -14.88
N GLN A 12 -28.84 -17.75 -14.76
CA GLN A 12 -28.20 -19.07 -14.91
C GLN A 12 -27.84 -19.75 -13.58
N ASN A 13 -27.93 -19.04 -12.45
CA ASN A 13 -27.46 -19.53 -11.16
C ASN A 13 -28.42 -19.12 -10.03
N ASP A 14 -28.57 -19.98 -9.03
CA ASP A 14 -29.43 -19.70 -7.86
C ASP A 14 -28.85 -18.60 -6.94
N ALA A 15 -27.53 -18.38 -6.98
CA ALA A 15 -26.84 -17.35 -6.20
C ALA A 15 -25.50 -16.95 -6.84
N ILE A 16 -25.04 -15.74 -6.54
CA ILE A 16 -23.74 -15.21 -6.98
C ILE A 16 -23.01 -14.59 -5.79
N PHE A 17 -21.71 -14.89 -5.65
CA PHE A 17 -20.81 -14.21 -4.72
C PHE A 17 -19.87 -13.25 -5.46
N LEU A 18 -19.86 -11.98 -5.07
CA LEU A 18 -19.00 -10.96 -5.67
C LEU A 18 -17.78 -10.65 -4.78
N GLY A 19 -16.72 -11.42 -4.97
CA GLY A 19 -15.44 -11.25 -4.28
C GLY A 19 -14.46 -10.30 -4.98
N LEU A 20 -14.92 -9.15 -5.49
CA LEU A 20 -14.11 -8.28 -6.37
C LEU A 20 -12.93 -7.58 -5.65
N GLY A 21 -13.00 -7.50 -4.32
CA GLY A 21 -12.00 -6.83 -3.49
C GLY A 21 -11.94 -5.31 -3.70
N ALA A 22 -10.99 -4.65 -3.03
CA ALA A 22 -10.75 -3.21 -3.16
C ALA A 22 -9.70 -2.94 -4.26
N GLN A 23 -10.18 -2.69 -5.48
CA GLN A 23 -9.30 -2.56 -6.66
C GLN A 23 -8.72 -1.15 -6.84
N LYS A 24 -9.34 -0.12 -6.25
CA LYS A 24 -8.89 1.27 -6.38
C LYS A 24 -8.00 1.66 -5.22
N PRO A 25 -6.78 2.19 -5.47
CA PRO A 25 -5.96 2.75 -4.41
C PRO A 25 -6.63 4.00 -3.84
N ARG A 26 -6.39 4.27 -2.56
CA ARG A 26 -6.74 5.56 -1.98
C ARG A 26 -5.62 6.54 -2.26
N THR A 27 -5.93 7.60 -2.99
CA THR A 27 -4.98 8.66 -3.28
C THR A 27 -5.01 9.71 -2.17
N ILE A 28 -3.84 10.23 -1.83
CA ILE A 28 -3.71 11.40 -0.97
C ILE A 28 -3.32 12.59 -1.84
N GLU A 29 -4.01 13.71 -1.64
CA GLU A 29 -3.62 14.95 -2.30
C GLU A 29 -2.43 15.55 -1.57
N LEU A 30 -1.27 15.53 -2.23
CA LEU A 30 -0.03 16.08 -1.71
C LEU A 30 0.66 16.94 -2.78
N PRO A 31 1.26 18.08 -2.38
CA PRO A 31 2.20 18.77 -3.25
C PRO A 31 3.28 17.81 -3.73
N GLY A 32 3.50 17.77 -5.05
CA GLY A 32 4.49 16.89 -5.67
C GLY A 32 4.05 15.44 -5.89
N GLN A 33 2.77 15.09 -5.73
CA GLN A 33 2.27 13.73 -5.96
C GLN A 33 2.52 13.17 -7.39
N THR A 34 2.79 14.04 -8.36
CA THR A 34 3.09 13.68 -9.76
C THR A 34 4.57 13.78 -10.09
N LEU A 35 5.44 14.04 -9.10
CA LEU A 35 6.87 14.09 -9.33
C LEU A 35 7.43 12.70 -9.67
N PRO A 36 8.50 12.62 -10.47
CA PRO A 36 9.19 11.37 -10.73
C PRO A 36 9.60 10.68 -9.42
N GLY A 37 9.39 9.37 -9.34
CA GLY A 37 9.70 8.56 -8.15
C GLY A 37 8.57 8.47 -7.12
N VAL A 38 7.47 9.23 -7.28
CA VAL A 38 6.26 9.04 -6.46
C VAL A 38 5.37 8.00 -7.10
N GLU A 39 5.16 6.89 -6.39
CA GLU A 39 4.41 5.74 -6.91
C GLU A 39 3.29 5.28 -5.96
N GLN A 40 2.24 4.70 -6.54
CA GLN A 40 1.16 4.06 -5.78
C GLN A 40 1.58 2.65 -5.34
N ALA A 41 1.45 2.37 -4.04
CA ALA A 41 1.91 1.14 -3.40
C ALA A 41 1.37 -0.14 -4.09
N LEU A 42 0.07 -0.19 -4.43
CA LEU A 42 -0.52 -1.36 -5.07
C LEU A 42 0.07 -1.61 -6.47
N GLY A 43 0.35 -0.56 -7.24
CA GLY A 43 0.98 -0.67 -8.55
C GLY A 43 2.41 -1.18 -8.43
N TRP A 44 3.17 -0.62 -7.50
CA TRP A 44 4.55 -1.01 -7.24
C TRP A 44 4.64 -2.48 -6.77
N LEU A 45 3.84 -2.88 -5.78
CA LEU A 45 3.80 -4.27 -5.28
C LEU A 45 3.40 -5.27 -6.37
N LYS A 46 2.46 -4.91 -7.27
CA LYS A 46 2.11 -5.74 -8.42
C LYS A 46 3.32 -6.02 -9.33
N ARG A 47 4.17 -5.02 -9.59
CA ARG A 47 5.38 -5.17 -10.39
C ARG A 47 6.44 -6.02 -9.70
N ILE A 48 6.69 -5.78 -8.41
CA ILE A 48 7.59 -6.62 -7.59
C ILE A 48 7.13 -8.10 -7.60
N ASN A 49 5.82 -8.33 -7.51
CA ASN A 49 5.24 -9.67 -7.55
C ASN A 49 5.31 -10.31 -8.95
N ALA A 50 5.28 -9.50 -10.01
CA ALA A 50 5.47 -9.95 -11.39
C ALA A 50 6.94 -10.25 -11.75
N GLY A 51 7.88 -9.94 -10.85
CA GLY A 51 9.30 -10.27 -11.02
C GLY A 51 10.20 -9.06 -11.30
N GLU A 52 9.67 -7.85 -11.38
CA GLU A 52 10.46 -6.62 -11.49
C GLU A 52 11.15 -6.32 -10.16
N ARG A 53 12.30 -6.93 -9.91
CA ARG A 53 13.01 -6.90 -8.62
C ARG A 53 14.41 -6.30 -8.76
N GLU A 54 14.51 -5.22 -9.51
CA GLU A 54 15.77 -4.49 -9.66
C GLU A 54 16.30 -4.07 -8.28
N PRO A 55 17.61 -4.24 -8.01
CA PRO A 55 18.20 -3.83 -6.74
C PRO A 55 18.00 -2.33 -6.49
N LEU A 56 17.60 -2.01 -5.26
CA LEU A 56 17.44 -0.64 -4.75
C LEU A 56 18.62 -0.22 -3.85
N THR A 57 19.75 -0.93 -3.92
CA THR A 57 20.95 -0.66 -3.12
C THR A 57 21.39 0.80 -3.27
N GLY A 58 21.56 1.47 -2.13
CA GLY A 58 21.97 2.88 -2.07
C GLY A 58 20.83 3.89 -2.30
N GLN A 59 19.59 3.43 -2.48
CA GLN A 59 18.41 4.30 -2.56
C GLN A 59 17.77 4.46 -1.19
N GLN A 60 17.21 5.66 -0.94
CA GLN A 60 16.38 5.94 0.22
C GLN A 60 14.91 5.99 -0.20
N LEU A 61 14.07 5.17 0.44
CA LEU A 61 12.64 5.11 0.18
C LEU A 61 11.82 5.60 1.37
N LEU A 62 10.80 6.41 1.06
CA LEU A 62 9.77 6.83 2.01
C LEU A 62 8.46 6.13 1.68
N VAL A 63 7.96 5.32 2.61
CA VAL A 63 6.64 4.70 2.53
C VAL A 63 5.65 5.52 3.33
N LEU A 64 4.64 6.08 2.66
CA LEU A 64 3.57 6.84 3.31
C LEU A 64 2.40 5.93 3.65
N GLY A 65 2.19 5.65 4.95
CA GLY A 65 1.08 4.83 5.41
C GLY A 65 1.39 4.02 6.66
N GLY A 66 0.37 3.32 7.16
CA GLY A 66 0.49 2.49 8.36
C GLY A 66 -0.40 1.26 8.34
N GLY A 67 -0.84 0.81 7.15
CA GLY A 67 -1.60 -0.42 6.94
C GLY A 67 -0.70 -1.56 6.43
N ASP A 68 -1.26 -2.75 6.22
CA ASP A 68 -0.50 -3.92 5.76
C ASP A 68 0.25 -3.63 4.46
N THR A 69 -0.38 -2.95 3.49
CA THR A 69 0.27 -2.53 2.25
C THR A 69 1.53 -1.68 2.47
N ALA A 70 1.57 -0.84 3.51
CA ALA A 70 2.76 -0.07 3.82
C ALA A 70 3.88 -0.95 4.40
N MET A 71 3.53 -1.95 5.22
CA MET A 71 4.48 -2.92 5.75
C MET A 71 5.06 -3.80 4.64
N ASP A 72 4.21 -4.26 3.71
CA ASP A 72 4.63 -5.02 2.53
C ASP A 72 5.59 -4.22 1.66
N CYS A 73 5.27 -2.95 1.38
CA CYS A 73 6.16 -2.06 0.64
C CYS A 73 7.51 -1.90 1.34
N ALA A 74 7.51 -1.68 2.65
CA ALA A 74 8.73 -1.46 3.41
C ALA A 74 9.64 -2.69 3.38
N ARG A 75 9.09 -3.87 3.67
CA ARG A 75 9.82 -5.14 3.69
C ARG A 75 10.33 -5.53 2.31
N ALA A 76 9.51 -5.35 1.27
CA ALA A 76 9.95 -5.60 -0.10
C ALA A 76 11.11 -4.68 -0.49
N ALA A 77 11.04 -3.38 -0.18
CA ALA A 77 12.10 -2.43 -0.49
C ALA A 77 13.40 -2.73 0.28
N LEU A 78 13.32 -3.10 1.57
CA LEU A 78 14.47 -3.52 2.36
C LEU A 78 15.16 -4.75 1.76
N ARG A 79 14.40 -5.76 1.34
CA ARG A 79 14.94 -6.97 0.70
C ARG A 79 15.60 -6.70 -0.65
N LEU A 80 15.22 -5.60 -1.32
CA LEU A 80 15.88 -5.11 -2.52
C LEU A 80 17.10 -4.24 -2.23
N GLY A 81 17.42 -3.96 -0.95
CA GLY A 81 18.62 -3.24 -0.53
C GLY A 81 18.43 -1.74 -0.29
N ALA A 82 17.19 -1.23 -0.27
CA ALA A 82 16.92 0.17 0.02
C ALA A 82 17.05 0.49 1.52
N GLU A 83 17.40 1.73 1.85
CA GLU A 83 17.16 2.30 3.17
C GLU A 83 15.71 2.79 3.24
N VAL A 84 14.93 2.27 4.18
CA VAL A 84 13.48 2.50 4.19
C VAL A 84 13.04 3.26 5.43
N THR A 85 12.22 4.29 5.23
CA THR A 85 11.46 4.96 6.28
C THR A 85 9.96 4.78 6.06
N VAL A 86 9.24 4.29 7.05
CA VAL A 86 7.78 4.26 7.09
C VAL A 86 7.28 5.48 7.85
N ALA A 87 6.58 6.38 7.17
CA ALA A 87 6.00 7.57 7.76
C ALA A 87 4.49 7.43 7.96
N TYR A 88 4.04 7.72 9.18
CA TYR A 88 2.63 7.67 9.55
C TYR A 88 2.20 8.89 10.35
N ARG A 89 1.03 9.44 10.01
CA ARG A 89 0.46 10.64 10.67
C ARG A 89 0.07 10.42 12.13
N GLY A 90 -0.09 9.17 12.57
CA GLY A 90 -0.56 8.82 13.91
C GLY A 90 0.53 8.24 14.81
N PRO A 91 0.24 8.10 16.12
CA PRO A 91 1.02 7.27 17.02
C PRO A 91 0.94 5.80 16.61
N GLU A 92 1.89 5.02 17.10
CA GLU A 92 2.03 3.58 16.84
C GLU A 92 0.76 2.80 17.13
N ALA A 93 0.11 3.08 18.26
CA ALA A 93 -1.14 2.44 18.67
C ALA A 93 -2.30 2.64 17.68
N ARG A 94 -2.16 3.55 16.70
CA ARG A 94 -3.13 3.79 15.62
C ARG A 94 -2.68 3.24 14.27
N LEU A 95 -1.59 2.46 14.19
CA LEU A 95 -1.28 1.70 12.97
C LEU A 95 -2.46 0.79 12.64
N ARG A 96 -2.78 0.70 11.35
CA ARG A 96 -3.88 -0.13 10.82
C ARG A 96 -3.42 -1.51 10.38
N ALA A 97 -2.11 -1.68 10.22
CA ALA A 97 -1.51 -2.95 9.89
C ALA A 97 -1.83 -3.97 10.99
N SER A 98 -1.99 -5.23 10.60
CA SER A 98 -2.16 -6.33 11.53
C SER A 98 -0.95 -6.41 12.48
N PRO A 99 -1.13 -6.84 13.74
CA PRO A 99 -0.01 -6.98 14.68
C PRO A 99 1.13 -7.87 14.15
N LYS A 100 0.76 -8.90 13.37
CA LYS A 100 1.72 -9.77 12.68
C LYS A 100 2.58 -8.99 11.69
N GLU A 101 1.97 -8.20 10.81
CA GLU A 101 2.72 -7.42 9.81
C GLU A 101 3.59 -6.34 10.44
N ILE A 102 3.12 -5.70 11.50
CA ILE A 102 3.95 -4.74 12.27
C ILE A 102 5.18 -5.46 12.85
N THR A 103 5.00 -6.64 13.44
CA THR A 103 6.09 -7.42 14.04
C THR A 103 7.13 -7.82 12.99
N LEU A 104 6.68 -8.40 11.87
CA LEU A 104 7.56 -8.79 10.76
C LEU A 104 8.30 -7.58 10.16
N ALA A 105 7.62 -6.44 9.99
CA ALA A 105 8.27 -5.22 9.51
C ALA A 105 9.35 -4.76 10.50
N ARG A 106 9.08 -4.76 11.81
CA ARG A 106 10.06 -4.37 12.84
C ARG A 106 11.28 -5.29 12.86
N GLU A 107 11.10 -6.59 12.68
CA GLU A 107 12.19 -7.56 12.60
C GLU A 107 13.11 -7.31 11.39
N GLU A 108 12.55 -6.85 10.26
CA GLU A 108 13.32 -6.48 9.07
C GLU A 108 13.97 -5.08 9.18
N GLY A 109 13.53 -4.26 10.12
CA GLY A 109 14.25 -3.06 10.58
C GLY A 109 14.16 -1.78 9.73
N PRO A 110 13.00 -1.38 9.15
CA PRO A 110 12.87 -0.04 8.58
C PRO A 110 12.82 1.01 9.69
N ASN A 111 13.17 2.25 9.35
CA ASN A 111 12.97 3.40 10.23
C ASN A 111 11.47 3.72 10.32
N PHE A 112 10.96 4.00 11.52
CA PHE A 112 9.58 4.43 11.71
C PHE A 112 9.52 5.90 12.10
N CYS A 113 8.90 6.72 11.25
CA CYS A 113 8.64 8.12 11.53
C CYS A 113 7.15 8.31 11.84
N LEU A 114 6.81 8.20 13.12
CA LEU A 114 5.44 8.27 13.62
C LEU A 114 5.06 9.68 14.02
N THR A 115 3.77 9.91 14.27
CA THR A 115 3.25 11.19 14.75
C THR A 115 3.67 12.36 13.87
N MET A 116 3.51 12.23 12.55
CA MET A 116 3.74 13.31 11.59
C MET A 116 2.47 14.16 11.39
N PRO A 117 2.22 15.22 12.18
CA PRO A 117 0.97 16.01 12.10
C PRO A 117 0.86 16.82 10.81
N HIS A 118 1.99 17.12 10.15
CA HIS A 118 2.01 17.83 8.87
C HIS A 118 1.62 16.92 7.70
N LEU A 119 1.55 15.60 7.90
CA LEU A 119 0.96 14.64 6.96
C LEU A 119 -0.58 14.62 7.08
N ASN A 120 -1.19 15.81 7.11
CA ASN A 120 -2.64 16.02 7.14
C ASN A 120 -3.21 16.10 5.71
N ALA A 121 -2.81 15.18 4.84
CA ALA A 121 -3.39 15.05 3.52
C ALA A 121 -4.82 14.54 3.63
N LYS A 122 -5.74 15.15 2.88
CA LYS A 122 -7.08 14.59 2.70
C LYS A 122 -6.95 13.31 1.87
N VAL A 123 -7.39 12.20 2.45
CA VAL A 123 -7.51 10.93 1.74
C VAL A 123 -8.77 11.02 0.91
N GLN A 124 -8.69 10.80 -0.40
CA GLN A 124 -9.88 10.71 -1.24
C GLN A 124 -10.71 9.48 -0.83
N GLU A 125 -12.03 9.65 -0.78
CA GLU A 125 -12.96 8.52 -0.64
C GLU A 125 -12.96 7.71 -1.94
N ALA A 126 -13.04 6.38 -1.78
CA ALA A 126 -12.90 5.42 -2.88
C ALA A 126 -14.23 5.14 -3.59
#